data_AF-W6YZP6-F1
#
_entry.id   AF-W6YZP6-F1
#
_cell.length_a   1.000
_cell.length_b   1.000
_cell.length_c   1.000
_cell.angle_alpha   90.00
_cell.angle_beta   90.00
_cell.angle_gamma   90.00
#
_symmetry.space_group_name_H-M   'P 1'
#
loop_
_entity.id
_entity.type
_entity.pdbx_description
1 polymer ?
#
loop_
_entity_poly.entity_id
_entity_poly.type
_entity_poly.pdbx_seq_one_letter_code
_entity_poly.pdbx_strand_id
1 'polypeptide(L)'
;MSHQSNEYSSQVRHAWVNEQAAYQRVRLRMRILEDVCRLAQEDNRLENVLCIAPDILRRLEKHRFPYPPRLEDLDDAQVVEEATAARKWLSAVLDCHIKAMPREQEMLTIKLAVGKQYKGQQGDWTERERLYMALTDYSLPSSESRLQAGFMVALHRNLAEHLQDIVKLGAVYTERLQRLSDEAADLLDTLARIADKAESIVVDHFACAIPLAQLATTTNDTRVIGDDTAACCPICQNPYTALSEFPIHELLDDYPVRIKHCGHVVGKACLEQWMMTPKIEEAKYPHRTCPLCRVKVEGVKPPETPRALKKHFQDDRRAMEALHELIYGFGVEVEDCMSAVAKCMSEEIACTELLTVVARSGSNEEQCEVLKEEVKELQKEKRAWGFRGEGVWSRLRDEWMKSGVVRGA
;
A
#
# COMPACT_ATOMS: atom_id res chain seq x y z
N MET A 1 50.42 -40.03 -27.70
CA MET A 1 49.25 -39.63 -26.87
C MET A 1 49.19 -38.11 -26.57
N SER A 2 49.84 -37.23 -27.34
CA SER A 2 49.92 -35.78 -27.05
C SER A 2 49.05 -34.87 -27.93
N HIS A 3 48.32 -35.41 -28.91
CA HIS A 3 47.50 -34.59 -29.81
C HIS A 3 46.05 -34.40 -29.32
N GLN A 4 45.49 -35.33 -28.54
CA GLN A 4 44.11 -35.22 -28.02
C GLN A 4 43.96 -34.22 -26.85
N SER A 5 45.01 -33.99 -26.06
CA SER A 5 44.98 -33.05 -24.92
C SER A 5 45.01 -31.58 -25.36
N ASN A 6 45.66 -31.27 -26.49
CA ASN A 6 45.73 -29.92 -27.04
C ASN A 6 44.43 -29.51 -27.76
N GLU A 7 43.74 -30.44 -28.42
CA GLU A 7 42.43 -30.17 -29.03
C GLU A 7 41.34 -29.91 -27.97
N TYR A 8 41.34 -30.67 -26.87
CA TYR A 8 40.39 -30.47 -25.78
C TYR A 8 40.64 -29.13 -25.04
N SER A 9 41.90 -28.77 -24.78
CA SER A 9 42.24 -27.46 -24.18
C SER A 9 41.94 -26.27 -25.12
N SER A 10 42.07 -26.46 -26.43
CA SER A 10 41.72 -25.44 -27.44
C SER A 10 40.21 -25.23 -27.52
N GLN A 11 39.43 -26.33 -27.55
CA GLN A 11 37.96 -26.27 -27.57
C GLN A 11 37.37 -25.66 -26.29
N VAL A 12 37.93 -25.97 -25.12
CA VAL A 12 37.50 -25.37 -23.84
C VAL A 12 37.84 -23.88 -23.78
N ARG A 13 39.02 -23.45 -24.26
CA ARG A 13 39.37 -22.03 -24.35
C ARG A 13 38.52 -21.27 -25.36
N HIS A 14 38.22 -21.87 -26.52
CA HIS A 14 37.32 -21.27 -27.51
C HIS A 14 35.87 -21.13 -26.99
N ALA A 15 35.37 -22.14 -26.26
CA ALA A 15 34.06 -22.07 -25.62
C ALA A 15 33.98 -20.95 -24.57
N TRP A 16 35.01 -20.82 -23.71
CA TRP A 16 35.10 -19.76 -22.70
C TRP A 16 35.18 -18.35 -23.29
N VAL A 17 35.98 -18.15 -24.34
CA VAL A 17 36.10 -16.85 -25.02
C VAL A 17 34.77 -16.45 -25.68
N ASN A 18 34.05 -17.42 -26.25
CA ASN A 18 32.74 -17.19 -26.85
C ASN A 18 31.66 -16.86 -25.80
N GLU A 19 31.69 -17.50 -24.63
CA GLU A 19 30.77 -17.18 -23.53
C GLU A 19 31.01 -15.78 -22.94
N GLN A 20 32.27 -15.39 -22.77
CA GLN A 20 32.62 -14.06 -22.26
C GLN A 20 32.23 -12.95 -23.27
N ALA A 21 32.47 -13.17 -24.56
CA ALA A 21 32.05 -12.26 -25.63
C ALA A 21 30.52 -12.17 -25.75
N ALA A 22 29.81 -13.29 -25.59
CA ALA A 22 28.35 -13.30 -25.56
C ALA A 22 27.80 -12.51 -24.36
N TYR A 23 28.38 -12.69 -23.18
CA TYR A 23 27.98 -11.95 -21.98
C TYR A 23 28.19 -10.44 -22.12
N GLN A 24 29.35 -10.01 -22.63
CA GLN A 24 29.61 -8.59 -22.92
C GLN A 24 28.60 -8.02 -23.93
N ARG A 25 28.27 -8.78 -24.97
CA ARG A 25 27.27 -8.39 -25.97
C ARG A 25 25.87 -8.24 -25.37
N VAL A 26 25.47 -9.12 -24.46
CA VAL A 26 24.20 -9.01 -23.73
C VAL A 26 24.18 -7.73 -22.88
N ARG A 27 25.23 -7.46 -22.10
CA ARG A 27 25.31 -6.23 -21.28
C ARG A 27 25.27 -4.94 -22.10
N LEU A 28 25.93 -4.92 -23.26
CA LEU A 28 25.87 -3.78 -24.18
C LEU A 28 24.44 -3.56 -24.67
N ARG A 29 23.78 -4.63 -25.12
CA ARG A 29 22.40 -4.58 -25.61
C ARG A 29 21.41 -4.13 -24.53
N MET A 30 21.59 -4.54 -23.28
CA MET A 30 20.78 -4.05 -22.14
C MET A 30 20.91 -2.53 -21.97
N ARG A 31 22.13 -1.97 -22.01
CA ARG A 31 22.31 -0.51 -21.92
C ARG A 31 21.65 0.24 -23.09
N ILE A 32 21.78 -0.31 -24.31
CA ILE A 32 21.12 0.26 -25.49
C ILE A 32 19.60 0.23 -25.33
N LEU A 33 19.06 -0.85 -24.76
CA LEU A 33 17.63 -0.97 -24.50
C LEU A 33 17.14 0.10 -23.51
N GLU A 34 17.89 0.32 -22.43
CA GLU A 34 17.61 1.40 -21.44
C GLU A 34 17.56 2.77 -22.14
N ASP A 35 18.49 3.06 -23.07
CA ASP A 35 18.51 4.32 -23.83
C ASP A 35 17.33 4.45 -24.81
N VAL A 36 16.92 3.36 -25.46
CA VAL A 36 15.76 3.34 -26.36
C VAL A 36 14.45 3.51 -25.58
N CYS A 37 14.33 2.83 -24.44
CA CYS A 37 13.20 2.99 -23.53
C CYS A 37 13.08 4.42 -23.00
N ARG A 38 14.20 5.06 -22.64
CA ARG A 38 14.20 6.47 -22.21
C ARG A 38 13.73 7.41 -23.31
N LEU A 39 14.22 7.23 -24.54
CA LEU A 39 13.76 8.00 -25.70
C LEU A 39 12.26 7.83 -25.94
N ALA A 40 11.73 6.63 -25.73
CA ALA A 40 10.30 6.33 -25.91
C ALA A 40 9.40 7.02 -24.86
N GLN A 41 9.94 7.35 -23.67
CA GLN A 41 9.21 8.05 -22.60
C GLN A 41 9.21 9.57 -22.74
N GLU A 42 10.04 10.15 -23.61
CA GLU A 42 10.06 11.60 -23.83
C GLU A 42 8.82 12.03 -24.63
N ASP A 43 7.99 12.89 -24.04
CA ASP A 43 6.70 13.32 -24.63
C ASP A 43 6.84 13.72 -26.10
N ASN A 44 5.96 13.16 -26.93
CA ASN A 44 5.85 13.35 -28.38
C ASN A 44 7.07 12.90 -29.23
N ARG A 45 8.20 12.46 -28.65
CA ARG A 45 9.37 12.05 -29.45
C ARG A 45 9.16 10.75 -30.21
N LEU A 46 8.51 9.76 -29.60
CA LEU A 46 8.22 8.49 -30.27
C LEU A 46 7.29 8.68 -31.48
N GLU A 47 6.29 9.56 -31.35
CA GLU A 47 5.40 9.91 -32.47
C GLU A 47 6.15 10.62 -33.58
N ASN A 48 7.01 11.58 -33.25
CA ASN A 48 7.80 12.33 -34.23
C ASN A 48 8.81 11.44 -34.99
N VAL A 49 9.47 10.50 -34.31
CA VAL A 49 10.49 9.61 -34.91
C VAL A 49 9.87 8.54 -35.82
N LEU A 50 8.62 8.14 -35.56
CA LEU A 50 7.92 7.05 -36.25
C LEU A 50 6.81 7.51 -37.20
N CYS A 51 6.57 8.81 -37.34
CA CYS A 51 5.66 9.37 -38.35
C CYS A 51 6.36 9.38 -39.73
N ILE A 52 6.29 8.26 -40.43
CA ILE A 52 6.99 8.03 -41.70
C ILE A 52 5.96 7.85 -42.82
N ALA A 53 6.17 8.53 -43.95
CA ALA A 53 5.27 8.44 -45.10
C ALA A 53 5.25 7.03 -45.73
N PRO A 54 4.12 6.57 -46.30
CA PRO A 54 3.98 5.21 -46.83
C PRO A 54 5.03 4.80 -47.87
N ASP A 55 5.43 5.72 -48.75
CA ASP A 55 6.47 5.50 -49.76
C ASP A 55 7.85 5.27 -49.11
N ILE A 56 8.14 5.95 -48.01
CA ILE A 56 9.37 5.76 -47.24
C ILE A 56 9.30 4.42 -46.48
N LEU A 57 8.15 4.06 -45.90
CA LEU A 57 7.96 2.78 -45.22
C LEU A 57 8.21 1.59 -46.15
N ARG A 58 7.67 1.62 -47.38
CA ARG A 58 7.92 0.57 -48.38
C ARG A 58 9.39 0.49 -48.78
N ARG A 59 10.09 1.63 -48.91
CA ARG A 59 11.54 1.65 -49.18
C ARG A 59 12.36 1.07 -48.02
N LEU A 60 12.01 1.44 -46.79
CA LEU A 60 12.64 0.91 -45.58
C LEU A 60 12.39 -0.58 -45.41
N GLU A 61 11.19 -1.06 -45.73
CA GLU A 61 10.85 -2.49 -45.69
C GLU A 61 11.72 -3.26 -46.69
N LYS A 62 11.77 -2.86 -47.97
CA LYS A 62 12.61 -3.52 -48.98
C LYS A 62 14.08 -3.57 -48.60
N HIS A 63 14.59 -2.51 -47.98
CA HIS A 63 15.97 -2.44 -47.55
C HIS A 63 16.29 -3.40 -46.38
N ARG A 64 15.35 -3.57 -45.44
CA ARG A 64 15.54 -4.37 -44.22
C ARG A 64 15.05 -5.81 -44.33
N PHE A 65 14.04 -6.06 -45.16
CA PHE A 65 13.35 -7.32 -45.35
C PHE A 65 13.25 -7.61 -46.86
N PRO A 66 14.33 -8.09 -47.48
CA PRO A 66 14.41 -8.15 -48.93
C PRO A 66 13.39 -9.10 -49.58
N TYR A 67 12.85 -10.11 -48.89
CA TYR A 67 11.79 -10.99 -49.42
C TYR A 67 10.96 -11.73 -48.36
N PRO A 68 9.64 -11.90 -48.55
CA PRO A 68 8.74 -11.10 -49.40
C PRO A 68 8.35 -9.78 -48.70
N PRO A 69 8.34 -8.63 -49.40
CA PRO A 69 7.88 -7.36 -48.83
C PRO A 69 6.34 -7.40 -48.69
N ARG A 70 5.83 -7.05 -47.51
CA ARG A 70 4.39 -7.16 -47.19
C ARG A 70 3.63 -5.89 -47.57
N LEU A 71 4.27 -4.73 -47.49
CA LEU A 71 3.62 -3.44 -47.70
C LEU A 71 3.43 -3.09 -49.18
N GLU A 72 3.96 -3.88 -50.12
CA GLU A 72 3.79 -3.66 -51.57
C GLU A 72 2.34 -3.91 -52.02
N ASP A 73 1.65 -4.85 -51.39
CA ASP A 73 0.30 -5.26 -51.76
C ASP A 73 -0.79 -4.40 -51.10
N LEU A 74 -0.41 -3.45 -50.24
CA LEU A 74 -1.31 -2.59 -49.49
C LEU A 74 -1.41 -1.19 -50.09
N ASP A 75 -2.61 -0.62 -50.08
CA ASP A 75 -2.79 0.79 -50.42
C ASP A 75 -2.23 1.73 -49.34
N ASP A 76 -2.09 3.02 -49.66
CA ASP A 76 -1.52 3.99 -48.72
C ASP A 76 -2.33 4.15 -47.44
N ALA A 77 -3.66 4.01 -47.50
CA ALA A 77 -4.51 4.14 -46.32
C ALA A 77 -4.30 2.96 -45.35
N GLN A 78 -4.24 1.74 -45.89
CA GLN A 78 -3.94 0.51 -45.15
C GLN A 78 -2.54 0.56 -44.51
N VAL A 79 -1.53 1.03 -45.25
CA VAL A 79 -0.17 1.19 -44.71
C VAL A 79 -0.16 2.19 -43.54
N VAL A 80 -0.90 3.30 -43.64
CA VAL A 80 -1.00 4.29 -42.55
C VAL A 80 -1.70 3.70 -41.32
N GLU A 81 -2.77 2.93 -41.53
CA GLU A 81 -3.51 2.27 -40.44
C GLU A 81 -2.62 1.28 -39.69
N GLU A 82 -1.96 0.36 -40.40
CA GLU A 82 -1.08 -0.64 -39.80
C GLU A 82 0.16 -0.01 -39.16
N ALA A 83 0.73 1.03 -39.76
CA ALA A 83 1.83 1.80 -39.16
C ALA A 83 1.39 2.46 -37.84
N THR A 84 0.17 3.00 -37.80
CA THR A 84 -0.40 3.57 -36.58
C THR A 84 -0.62 2.50 -35.52
N ALA A 85 -1.14 1.33 -35.89
CA ALA A 85 -1.32 0.20 -34.98
C ALA A 85 0.02 -0.32 -34.44
N ALA A 86 1.01 -0.52 -35.31
CA ALA A 86 2.35 -0.97 -34.95
C ALA A 86 3.06 0.02 -34.01
N ARG A 87 2.90 1.33 -34.25
CA ARG A 87 3.43 2.38 -33.37
C ARG A 87 2.80 2.32 -31.98
N LYS A 88 1.46 2.28 -31.91
CA LYS A 88 0.73 2.16 -30.64
C LYS A 88 1.12 0.90 -29.87
N TRP A 89 1.18 -0.23 -30.57
CA TRP A 89 1.57 -1.51 -29.98
C TRP A 89 3.01 -1.49 -29.46
N LEU A 90 3.97 -0.97 -30.24
CA LEU A 90 5.37 -0.88 -29.82
C LEU A 90 5.53 0.02 -28.58
N SER A 91 4.86 1.18 -28.58
CA SER A 91 4.85 2.08 -27.43
C SER A 91 4.36 1.35 -26.17
N ALA A 92 3.22 0.65 -26.27
CA ALA A 92 2.66 -0.07 -25.13
C ALA A 92 3.55 -1.23 -24.64
N VAL A 93 4.24 -1.93 -25.55
CA VAL A 93 5.22 -2.97 -25.20
C VAL A 93 6.42 -2.37 -24.46
N LEU A 94 6.93 -1.22 -24.90
CA LEU A 94 8.03 -0.52 -24.23
C LEU A 94 7.59 0.01 -22.85
N ASP A 95 6.36 0.51 -22.71
CA ASP A 95 5.82 0.92 -21.42
C ASP A 95 5.70 -0.26 -20.44
N CYS A 96 5.19 -1.40 -20.91
CA CYS A 96 5.10 -2.63 -20.11
C CYS A 96 6.50 -3.13 -19.72
N HIS A 97 7.48 -2.99 -20.62
CA HIS A 97 8.86 -3.33 -20.33
C HIS A 97 9.39 -2.53 -19.14
N ILE A 98 9.24 -1.20 -19.19
CA ILE A 98 9.77 -0.30 -18.16
C ILE A 98 9.06 -0.49 -16.82
N LYS A 99 7.74 -0.67 -16.83
CA LYS A 99 6.92 -0.69 -15.60
C LYS A 99 6.83 -2.05 -14.94
N ALA A 100 7.01 -3.13 -15.68
CA ALA A 100 6.59 -4.45 -15.22
C ALA A 100 7.64 -5.57 -15.40
N MET A 101 8.63 -5.43 -16.28
CA MET A 101 9.52 -6.54 -16.59
C MET A 101 10.75 -6.53 -15.66
N PRO A 102 11.05 -7.66 -14.97
CA PRO A 102 12.28 -7.78 -14.21
C PRO A 102 13.49 -7.82 -15.14
N ARG A 103 14.55 -7.10 -14.77
CA ARG A 103 15.80 -7.01 -15.53
C ARG A 103 16.39 -8.38 -15.89
N GLU A 104 16.23 -9.36 -15.02
CA GLU A 104 16.71 -10.73 -15.22
C GLU A 104 16.01 -11.40 -16.43
N GLN A 105 14.70 -11.18 -16.58
CA GLN A 105 13.91 -11.78 -17.66
C GLN A 105 14.24 -11.15 -19.02
N GLU A 106 14.58 -9.87 -19.04
CA GLU A 106 15.06 -9.15 -20.21
C GLU A 106 16.43 -9.67 -20.64
N MET A 107 17.34 -9.77 -19.67
CA MET A 107 18.69 -10.27 -19.89
C MET A 107 18.67 -11.71 -20.41
N LEU A 108 17.78 -12.56 -19.89
CA LEU A 108 17.57 -13.92 -20.40
C LEU A 108 17.11 -13.92 -21.86
N THR A 109 16.14 -13.06 -22.21
CA THR A 109 15.62 -12.94 -23.58
C THR A 109 16.73 -12.55 -24.56
N ILE A 110 17.52 -11.53 -24.22
CA ILE A 110 18.64 -11.07 -25.06
C ILE A 110 19.74 -12.15 -25.12
N LYS A 111 20.04 -12.82 -23.99
CA LYS A 111 21.03 -13.90 -23.93
C LYS A 111 20.67 -15.05 -24.87
N LEU A 112 19.40 -15.48 -24.88
CA LEU A 112 18.91 -16.52 -25.79
C LEU A 112 19.06 -16.11 -27.25
N ALA A 113 18.63 -14.88 -27.59
CA ALA A 113 18.73 -14.36 -28.96
C ALA A 113 20.17 -14.22 -29.45
N VAL A 114 21.08 -13.70 -28.61
CA VAL A 114 22.52 -13.62 -28.91
C VAL A 114 23.11 -15.02 -29.07
N GLY A 115 22.73 -15.98 -28.22
CA GLY A 115 23.16 -17.37 -28.33
C GLY A 115 22.79 -17.98 -29.68
N LYS A 116 21.55 -17.79 -30.14
CA LYS A 116 21.09 -18.20 -31.48
C LYS A 116 21.88 -17.49 -32.59
N GLN A 117 22.18 -16.20 -32.42
CA GLN A 117 22.99 -15.44 -33.38
C GLN A 117 24.38 -16.04 -33.59
N TYR A 118 25.09 -16.37 -32.51
CA TYR A 118 26.43 -16.97 -32.59
C TYR A 118 26.42 -18.36 -33.24
N LYS A 119 25.30 -19.07 -33.18
CA LYS A 119 25.10 -20.36 -33.84
C LYS A 119 24.63 -20.24 -35.30
N GLY A 120 24.44 -19.02 -35.82
CA GLY A 120 23.87 -18.80 -37.15
C GLY A 120 22.36 -19.11 -37.25
N GLN A 121 21.68 -19.28 -36.12
CA GLN A 121 20.27 -19.69 -36.01
C GLN A 121 19.32 -18.49 -35.87
N GLN A 122 19.59 -17.40 -36.57
CA GLN A 122 18.77 -16.18 -36.49
C GLN A 122 17.34 -16.40 -37.03
N GLY A 123 17.17 -17.38 -37.92
CA GLY A 123 15.85 -17.82 -38.40
C GLY A 123 14.94 -18.34 -37.27
N ASP A 124 15.52 -18.89 -36.21
CA ASP A 124 14.80 -19.49 -35.08
C ASP A 124 14.46 -18.50 -33.96
N TRP A 125 14.64 -17.20 -34.21
CA TRP A 125 14.22 -16.17 -33.26
C TRP A 125 12.70 -16.17 -33.09
N THR A 126 12.24 -16.03 -31.85
CA THR A 126 10.83 -15.69 -31.58
C THR A 126 10.56 -14.25 -31.99
N GLU A 127 9.30 -13.87 -32.18
CA GLU A 127 8.95 -12.48 -32.51
C GLU A 127 9.46 -11.48 -31.45
N ARG A 128 9.40 -11.88 -30.17
CA ARG A 128 10.00 -11.12 -29.07
C ARG A 128 11.51 -10.99 -29.26
N GLU A 129 12.23 -12.08 -29.48
CA GLU A 129 13.69 -12.02 -29.70
C GLU A 129 14.04 -11.13 -30.91
N ARG A 130 13.32 -11.22 -32.02
CA ARG A 130 13.52 -10.35 -33.20
C ARG A 130 13.36 -8.87 -32.86
N LEU A 131 12.27 -8.54 -32.18
CA LEU A 131 11.99 -7.16 -31.77
C LEU A 131 13.09 -6.61 -30.87
N TYR A 132 13.45 -7.33 -29.81
CA TYR A 132 14.49 -6.89 -28.87
C TYR A 132 15.87 -6.82 -29.54
N MET A 133 16.19 -7.73 -30.46
CA MET A 133 17.46 -7.68 -31.19
C MET A 133 17.54 -6.49 -32.15
N ALA A 134 16.42 -6.07 -32.74
CA ALA A 134 16.33 -4.87 -33.57
C ALA A 134 16.42 -3.57 -32.74
N LEU A 135 15.70 -3.51 -31.62
CA LEU A 135 15.75 -2.37 -30.68
C LEU A 135 17.14 -2.20 -30.05
N THR A 136 17.92 -3.28 -29.97
CA THR A 136 19.26 -3.26 -29.33
C THR A 136 20.41 -3.40 -30.31
N ASP A 137 20.17 -3.17 -31.61
CA ASP A 137 21.22 -3.31 -32.62
C ASP A 137 22.32 -2.26 -32.43
N TYR A 138 23.50 -2.73 -31.99
CA TYR A 138 24.67 -1.89 -31.75
C TYR A 138 25.37 -1.44 -33.04
N SER A 139 25.00 -1.99 -34.20
CA SER A 139 25.49 -1.52 -35.50
C SER A 139 24.82 -0.21 -35.94
N LEU A 140 23.64 0.09 -35.38
CA LEU A 140 22.92 1.33 -35.64
C LEU A 140 23.45 2.44 -34.73
N PRO A 141 23.68 3.66 -35.25
CA PRO A 141 24.40 4.71 -34.53
C PRO A 141 23.59 5.40 -33.44
N SER A 142 22.26 5.53 -33.58
CA SER A 142 21.40 6.28 -32.66
C SER A 142 20.23 5.46 -32.11
N SER A 143 19.69 5.89 -30.96
CA SER A 143 18.48 5.30 -30.37
C SER A 143 17.26 5.45 -31.29
N GLU A 144 17.17 6.55 -32.06
CA GLU A 144 16.12 6.76 -33.06
C GLU A 144 16.18 5.71 -34.18
N SER A 145 17.37 5.45 -34.74
CA SER A 145 17.53 4.43 -35.80
C SER A 145 17.19 3.02 -35.30
N ARG A 146 17.46 2.73 -34.03
CA ARG A 146 17.09 1.46 -33.38
C ARG A 146 15.61 1.36 -33.06
N LEU A 147 14.99 2.45 -32.64
CA LEU A 147 13.54 2.52 -32.45
C LEU A 147 12.81 2.32 -33.78
N GLN A 148 13.27 2.98 -34.84
CA GLN A 148 12.79 2.74 -36.21
C GLN A 148 13.02 1.29 -36.66
N ALA A 149 14.12 0.65 -36.25
CA ALA A 149 14.35 -0.76 -36.52
C ALA A 149 13.31 -1.67 -35.87
N GLY A 150 13.05 -1.47 -34.58
CA GLY A 150 12.02 -2.22 -33.87
C GLY A 150 10.63 -1.96 -34.42
N PHE A 151 10.33 -0.71 -34.78
CA PHE A 151 9.08 -0.34 -35.44
C PHE A 151 8.90 -1.06 -36.79
N MET A 152 9.94 -1.10 -37.62
CA MET A 152 9.88 -1.83 -38.90
C MET A 152 9.69 -3.34 -38.69
N VAL A 153 10.24 -3.93 -37.63
CA VAL A 153 9.94 -5.34 -37.27
C VAL A 153 8.47 -5.49 -36.88
N ALA A 154 7.94 -4.62 -36.02
CA ALA A 154 6.55 -4.65 -35.58
C ALA A 154 5.57 -4.49 -36.74
N LEU A 155 5.85 -3.57 -37.67
CA LEU A 155 5.06 -3.32 -38.86
C LEU A 155 5.16 -4.48 -39.86
N HIS A 156 6.36 -4.89 -40.26
CA HIS A 156 6.54 -5.93 -41.27
C HIS A 156 5.89 -7.27 -40.84
N ARG A 157 6.02 -7.64 -39.56
CA ARG A 157 5.42 -8.86 -39.00
C ARG A 157 3.97 -8.68 -38.54
N ASN A 158 3.42 -7.48 -38.67
CA ASN A 158 2.09 -7.12 -38.18
C ASN A 158 1.87 -7.57 -36.73
N LEU A 159 2.83 -7.28 -35.85
CA LEU A 159 2.80 -7.73 -34.44
C LEU A 159 1.64 -7.10 -33.67
N ALA A 160 1.18 -5.92 -34.08
CA ALA A 160 0.03 -5.27 -33.47
C ALA A 160 -1.24 -6.12 -33.56
N GLU A 161 -1.47 -6.80 -34.68
CA GLU A 161 -2.61 -7.70 -34.85
C GLU A 161 -2.35 -9.06 -34.18
N HIS A 162 -1.21 -9.70 -34.47
CA HIS A 162 -0.91 -11.06 -34.01
C HIS A 162 -0.68 -11.18 -32.51
N LEU A 163 -0.19 -10.11 -31.87
CA LEU A 163 0.21 -10.07 -30.46
C LEU A 163 -0.53 -8.99 -29.68
N GLN A 164 -1.76 -8.65 -30.09
CA GLN A 164 -2.60 -7.70 -29.36
C GLN A 164 -2.81 -8.07 -27.89
N ASP A 165 -2.85 -9.36 -27.58
CA ASP A 165 -3.11 -9.85 -26.23
C ASP A 165 -1.93 -9.62 -25.27
N ILE A 166 -0.70 -9.48 -25.79
CA ILE A 166 0.47 -9.17 -24.97
C ILE A 166 0.33 -7.79 -24.33
N VAL A 167 -0.17 -6.80 -25.08
CA VAL A 167 -0.39 -5.45 -24.56
C VAL A 167 -1.50 -5.45 -23.51
N LYS A 168 -2.60 -6.20 -23.73
CA LYS A 168 -3.68 -6.34 -22.75
C LYS A 168 -3.18 -6.99 -21.45
N LEU A 169 -2.44 -8.09 -21.55
CA LEU A 169 -1.85 -8.77 -20.40
C LEU A 169 -0.84 -7.91 -19.66
N GLY A 170 0.00 -7.17 -20.39
CA GLY A 170 0.97 -6.23 -19.83
C GLY A 170 0.30 -5.08 -19.06
N ALA A 171 -0.80 -4.54 -19.59
CA ALA A 171 -1.60 -3.52 -18.91
C ALA A 171 -2.20 -4.05 -17.59
N VAL A 172 -2.84 -5.24 -17.62
CA VAL A 172 -3.41 -5.89 -16.42
C VAL A 172 -2.33 -6.14 -15.37
N TYR A 173 -1.15 -6.61 -15.78
CA TYR A 173 -0.05 -6.88 -14.87
C TYR A 173 0.54 -5.60 -14.26
N THR A 174 0.71 -4.55 -15.06
CA THR A 174 1.17 -3.23 -14.59
C THR A 174 0.17 -2.63 -13.60
N GLU A 175 -1.12 -2.68 -13.91
CA GLU A 175 -2.18 -2.21 -13.02
C GLU A 175 -2.18 -2.98 -11.69
N ARG A 176 -1.95 -4.30 -11.73
CA ARG A 176 -1.82 -5.11 -10.52
C ARG A 176 -0.60 -4.71 -9.68
N LEU A 177 0.55 -4.48 -10.31
CA LEU A 177 1.76 -4.02 -9.60
C LEU A 177 1.54 -2.64 -8.99
N GLN A 178 0.90 -1.72 -9.72
CA GLN A 178 0.56 -0.40 -9.19
C GLN A 178 -0.37 -0.52 -7.99
N ARG A 179 -1.45 -1.32 -8.08
CA ARG A 179 -2.35 -1.56 -6.96
C ARG A 179 -1.64 -2.11 -5.72
N LEU A 180 -0.71 -3.06 -5.90
CA LEU A 180 0.09 -3.58 -4.78
C LEU A 180 1.00 -2.51 -4.17
N SER A 181 1.57 -1.62 -4.99
CA SER A 181 2.36 -0.49 -4.52
C SER A 181 1.50 0.52 -3.75
N ASP A 182 0.32 0.84 -4.26
CA ASP A 182 -0.62 1.77 -3.64
C ASP A 182 -1.14 1.21 -2.31
N GLU A 183 -1.48 -0.09 -2.26
CA GLU A 183 -1.87 -0.78 -1.02
C GLU A 183 -0.74 -0.77 0.03
N ALA A 184 0.51 -0.92 -0.40
CA ALA A 184 1.66 -0.85 0.50
C ALA A 184 1.89 0.57 1.04
N ALA A 185 1.70 1.59 0.20
CA ALA A 185 1.78 2.99 0.60
C ALA A 185 0.67 3.36 1.60
N ASP A 186 -0.57 2.94 1.35
CA ASP A 186 -1.73 3.15 2.24
C ASP A 186 -1.52 2.46 3.60
N LEU A 187 -0.91 1.27 3.61
CA LEU A 187 -0.54 0.59 4.86
C LEU A 187 0.50 1.40 5.64
N LEU A 188 1.57 1.87 5.00
CA LEU A 188 2.61 2.67 5.66
C LEU A 188 2.06 3.99 6.21
N ASP A 189 1.18 4.67 5.47
CA ASP A 189 0.49 5.87 5.93
C ASP A 189 -0.39 5.59 7.17
N THR A 190 -1.09 4.45 7.17
CA THR A 190 -1.87 4.00 8.34
C THR A 190 -0.96 3.72 9.54
N LEU A 191 0.19 3.08 9.35
CA LEU A 191 1.16 2.81 10.42
C LEU A 191 1.79 4.09 10.99
N ALA A 192 2.06 5.08 10.14
CA ALA A 192 2.52 6.39 10.59
C ALA A 192 1.47 7.07 11.50
N ARG A 193 0.19 7.07 11.10
CA ARG A 193 -0.90 7.57 11.95
C ARG A 193 -1.00 6.82 13.28
N ILE A 194 -0.82 5.49 13.27
CA ILE A 194 -0.80 4.69 14.50
C ILE A 194 0.35 5.13 15.42
N ALA A 195 1.54 5.36 14.87
CA ALA A 195 2.69 5.82 15.65
C ALA A 195 2.42 7.19 16.30
N ASP A 196 1.92 8.16 15.53
CA ASP A 196 1.53 9.48 16.05
C ASP A 196 0.45 9.37 17.15
N LYS A 197 -0.53 8.47 16.95
CA LYS A 197 -1.57 8.19 17.95
C LYS A 197 -1.02 7.54 19.21
N ALA A 198 0.03 6.71 19.10
CA ALA A 198 0.64 6.00 20.23
C ALA A 198 1.41 6.97 21.14
N GLU A 199 2.12 7.94 20.57
CA GLU A 199 2.84 8.98 21.32
C GLU A 199 1.91 9.90 22.13
N SER A 200 0.66 10.06 21.68
CA SER A 200 -0.35 10.91 22.34
C SER A 200 -1.23 10.17 23.36
N ILE A 201 -0.95 8.89 23.66
CA ILE A 201 -1.78 8.13 24.61
C ILE A 201 -1.50 8.57 26.05
N VAL A 202 -2.52 9.11 26.71
CA VAL A 202 -2.41 9.50 28.13
C VAL A 202 -3.18 8.54 29.03
N VAL A 203 -4.38 8.09 28.63
CA VAL A 203 -5.30 7.36 29.53
C VAL A 203 -5.72 5.98 29.03
N ASP A 204 -5.61 5.69 27.72
CA ASP A 204 -6.13 4.44 27.14
C ASP A 204 -5.40 3.17 27.62
N HIS A 205 -4.27 3.30 28.31
CA HIS A 205 -3.59 2.17 28.96
C HIS A 205 -4.23 1.76 30.30
N PHE A 206 -5.10 2.59 30.89
CA PHE A 206 -5.81 2.29 32.15
C PHE A 206 -7.30 2.69 32.18
N ALA A 207 -7.79 3.36 31.15
CA ALA A 207 -9.18 3.73 30.96
C ALA A 207 -9.71 3.12 29.65
N CYS A 208 -11.02 2.94 29.55
CA CYS A 208 -11.66 2.34 28.38
C CYS A 208 -13.00 3.02 28.14
N ALA A 209 -13.33 3.35 26.89
CA ALA A 209 -14.66 3.84 26.55
C ALA A 209 -15.72 2.81 26.93
N ILE A 210 -16.90 3.30 27.34
CA ILE A 210 -18.05 2.45 27.67
C ILE A 210 -19.30 2.90 26.91
N PRO A 211 -20.17 1.97 26.49
CA PRO A 211 -21.43 2.31 25.84
C PRO A 211 -22.31 3.23 26.71
N LEU A 212 -23.00 4.19 26.08
CA LEU A 212 -23.87 5.14 26.78
C LEU A 212 -25.01 4.44 27.54
N ALA A 213 -25.47 3.30 27.03
CA ALA A 213 -26.48 2.48 27.68
C ALA A 213 -26.07 1.97 29.08
N GLN A 214 -24.77 1.83 29.36
CA GLN A 214 -24.27 1.41 30.68
C GLN A 214 -24.29 2.55 31.72
N LEU A 215 -24.42 3.81 31.28
CA LEU A 215 -24.53 4.97 32.18
C LEU A 215 -25.94 5.11 32.75
N ALA A 216 -26.96 4.72 31.98
CA ALA A 216 -28.36 4.77 32.36
C ALA A 216 -28.74 3.82 33.53
N THR A 217 -27.93 2.78 33.78
CA THR A 217 -28.16 1.79 34.84
C THR A 217 -27.55 2.16 36.20
N THR A 218 -26.69 3.17 36.27
CA THR A 218 -25.97 3.56 37.50
C THR A 218 -26.64 4.65 38.32
N THR A 219 -27.68 5.31 37.80
CA THR A 219 -28.45 6.35 38.50
C THR A 219 -29.62 5.73 39.27
N ASN A 220 -29.29 4.98 40.33
CA ASN A 220 -30.28 4.51 41.32
C ASN A 220 -30.71 5.59 42.33
N ASP A 221 -30.20 6.82 42.23
CA ASP A 221 -30.64 7.93 43.05
C ASP A 221 -31.29 9.03 42.19
N THR A 222 -32.54 9.34 42.55
CA THR A 222 -33.46 10.35 41.99
C THR A 222 -34.10 10.05 40.63
N ARG A 223 -35.28 9.43 40.71
CA ARG A 223 -36.32 9.48 39.67
C ARG A 223 -36.68 10.94 39.34
N VAL A 224 -36.23 11.43 38.19
CA VAL A 224 -37.00 12.37 37.37
C VAL A 224 -37.08 11.77 35.98
N ILE A 225 -38.24 11.21 35.66
CA ILE A 225 -38.58 10.77 34.30
C ILE A 225 -38.86 12.04 33.51
N GLY A 226 -37.95 12.36 32.60
CA GLY A 226 -38.05 13.38 31.56
C GLY A 226 -36.95 13.11 30.53
N ASP A 227 -37.14 13.52 29.28
CA ASP A 227 -36.22 13.29 28.14
C ASP A 227 -34.79 13.87 28.31
N ASP A 228 -34.44 14.38 29.50
CA ASP A 228 -33.19 15.09 29.87
C ASP A 228 -32.17 14.22 30.66
N THR A 229 -32.29 12.89 30.67
CA THR A 229 -31.37 12.01 31.43
C THR A 229 -30.03 11.76 30.72
N ALA A 230 -29.45 12.77 30.07
CA ALA A 230 -28.13 12.64 29.47
C ALA A 230 -27.09 12.51 30.60
N ALA A 231 -26.39 11.38 30.65
CA ALA A 231 -25.29 11.21 31.58
C ALA A 231 -24.24 12.32 31.31
N CYS A 232 -23.83 13.03 32.35
CA CYS A 232 -22.86 14.11 32.26
C CYS A 232 -21.50 13.68 32.78
N CYS A 233 -20.45 14.31 32.26
CA CYS A 233 -19.12 14.18 32.85
C CYS A 233 -19.09 14.78 34.26
N PRO A 234 -18.65 14.06 35.30
CA PRO A 234 -18.65 14.56 36.67
C PRO A 234 -17.62 15.69 36.91
N ILE A 235 -16.75 16.00 35.95
CA ILE A 235 -15.75 17.07 36.03
C ILE A 235 -16.28 18.35 35.38
N CYS A 236 -16.56 18.33 34.08
CA CYS A 236 -17.01 19.51 33.35
C CYS A 236 -18.54 19.72 33.38
N GLN A 237 -19.31 18.72 33.84
CA GLN A 237 -20.78 18.70 33.88
C GLN A 237 -21.46 18.77 32.51
N ASN A 238 -20.70 18.70 31.42
CA ASN A 238 -21.25 18.65 30.06
C ASN A 238 -21.89 17.27 29.79
N PRO A 239 -23.06 17.22 29.10
CA PRO A 239 -23.66 15.96 28.71
C PRO A 239 -22.89 15.29 27.55
N TYR A 240 -22.70 13.97 27.63
CA TYR A 240 -21.98 13.21 26.59
C TYR A 240 -22.74 13.12 25.25
N THR A 241 -23.99 13.57 25.21
CA THR A 241 -24.89 13.49 24.05
C THR A 241 -25.44 14.84 23.61
N ALA A 242 -24.84 15.95 24.06
CA ALA A 242 -25.30 17.31 23.75
C ALA A 242 -24.88 17.75 22.33
N LEU A 243 -25.40 17.05 21.31
CA LEU A 243 -25.12 17.26 19.88
C LEU A 243 -25.47 18.67 19.35
N SER A 244 -26.32 19.40 20.06
CA SER A 244 -26.72 20.78 19.74
C SER A 244 -25.79 21.84 20.33
N GLU A 245 -25.03 21.47 21.37
CA GLU A 245 -24.17 22.40 22.13
C GLU A 245 -22.70 22.27 21.74
N PHE A 246 -22.27 21.05 21.40
CA PHE A 246 -20.89 20.73 21.08
C PHE A 246 -20.76 20.12 19.68
N PRO A 247 -19.70 20.46 18.93
CA PRO A 247 -19.41 19.79 17.68
C PRO A 247 -19.02 18.32 17.94
N ILE A 248 -19.21 17.47 16.92
CA ILE A 248 -19.08 16.02 17.11
C ILE A 248 -17.68 15.56 17.51
N HIS A 249 -16.63 16.27 17.09
CA HIS A 249 -15.25 15.98 17.48
C HIS A 249 -15.02 16.20 18.97
N GLU A 250 -15.57 17.26 19.56
CA GLU A 250 -15.46 17.51 21.02
C GLU A 250 -16.17 16.41 21.83
N LEU A 251 -17.29 15.89 21.31
CA LEU A 251 -18.01 14.78 21.95
C LEU A 251 -17.27 13.44 21.83
N LEU A 252 -16.52 13.23 20.74
CA LEU A 252 -15.61 12.09 20.60
C LEU A 252 -14.42 12.20 21.56
N ASP A 253 -13.82 13.39 21.65
CA ASP A 253 -12.64 13.65 22.48
C ASP A 253 -12.94 13.50 23.98
N ASP A 254 -14.12 13.95 24.45
CA ASP A 254 -14.53 13.81 25.85
C ASP A 254 -15.52 12.65 26.10
N TYR A 255 -15.57 11.66 25.21
CA TYR A 255 -16.44 10.49 25.34
C TYR A 255 -16.21 9.76 26.69
N PRO A 256 -17.27 9.19 27.33
CA PRO A 256 -17.15 8.57 28.65
C PRO A 256 -16.21 7.37 28.67
N VAL A 257 -15.21 7.44 29.55
CA VAL A 257 -14.26 6.36 29.82
C VAL A 257 -14.33 5.91 31.27
N ARG A 258 -14.26 4.59 31.49
CA ARG A 258 -14.18 3.98 32.82
C ARG A 258 -12.73 3.78 33.24
N ILE A 259 -12.35 4.36 34.37
CA ILE A 259 -11.04 4.16 35.01
C ILE A 259 -10.99 2.74 35.59
N LYS A 260 -10.16 1.86 35.03
CA LYS A 260 -10.15 0.44 35.39
C LYS A 260 -9.69 0.15 36.81
N HIS A 261 -8.97 1.07 37.46
CA HIS A 261 -8.51 0.89 38.83
C HIS A 261 -9.62 1.06 39.89
N CYS A 262 -10.67 1.84 39.60
CA CYS A 262 -11.69 2.18 40.59
C CYS A 262 -13.14 2.13 40.08
N GLY A 263 -13.33 1.96 38.77
CA GLY A 263 -14.63 1.84 38.12
C GLY A 263 -15.39 3.15 37.93
N HIS A 264 -14.81 4.30 38.28
CA HIS A 264 -15.43 5.60 38.00
C HIS A 264 -15.41 5.92 36.51
N VAL A 265 -16.49 6.56 36.04
CA VAL A 265 -16.62 7.05 34.67
C VAL A 265 -16.36 8.55 34.67
N VAL A 266 -15.55 9.01 33.72
CA VAL A 266 -15.19 10.42 33.51
C VAL A 266 -15.10 10.65 32.00
N GLY A 267 -15.28 11.88 31.52
CA GLY A 267 -14.97 12.22 30.13
C GLY A 267 -13.48 12.03 29.83
N LYS A 268 -13.15 11.53 28.63
CA LYS A 268 -11.77 11.19 28.25
C LYS A 268 -10.87 12.43 28.28
N ALA A 269 -11.15 13.47 27.50
CA ALA A 269 -10.39 14.72 27.51
C ALA A 269 -10.24 15.32 28.92
N CYS A 270 -11.30 15.31 29.74
CA CYS A 270 -11.24 15.75 31.13
C CYS A 270 -10.24 14.94 31.97
N LEU A 271 -10.19 13.62 31.78
CA LEU A 271 -9.25 12.74 32.47
C LEU A 271 -7.82 12.93 31.97
N GLU A 272 -7.62 13.10 30.66
CA GLU A 272 -6.30 13.38 30.07
C GLU A 272 -5.73 14.71 30.60
N GLN A 273 -6.55 15.76 30.59
CA GLN A 273 -6.18 17.06 31.16
C GLN A 273 -5.81 16.93 32.65
N TRP A 274 -6.56 16.14 33.42
CA TRP A 274 -6.24 15.88 34.83
C TRP A 274 -4.87 15.20 35.01
N MET A 275 -4.53 14.26 34.13
CA MET A 275 -3.23 13.56 34.16
C MET A 275 -2.06 14.46 33.77
N MET A 276 -2.30 15.41 32.84
CA MET A 276 -1.29 16.36 32.34
C MET A 276 -1.11 17.60 33.22
N THR A 277 -2.14 18.03 33.97
CA THR A 277 -2.11 19.28 34.78
C THR A 277 -0.98 19.26 35.82
N PRO A 278 0.01 20.17 35.85
CA PRO A 278 1.15 20.10 36.78
C PRO A 278 0.79 19.85 38.26
N LYS A 279 1.56 19.01 38.95
CA LYS A 279 1.34 18.71 40.38
C LYS A 279 1.75 19.92 41.22
N ILE A 280 0.85 20.42 42.07
CA ILE A 280 1.07 21.63 42.89
C ILE A 280 2.13 21.37 43.99
N GLU A 281 2.16 20.16 44.57
CA GLU A 281 3.12 19.75 45.62
C GLU A 281 3.57 18.29 45.43
N GLU A 282 4.51 18.04 44.51
CA GLU A 282 4.97 16.68 44.16
C GLU A 282 5.51 15.88 45.34
N ALA A 283 6.20 16.53 46.27
CA ALA A 283 6.74 15.86 47.46
C ALA A 283 5.65 15.27 48.37
N LYS A 284 4.46 15.89 48.39
CA LYS A 284 3.33 15.48 49.24
C LYS A 284 2.33 14.61 48.48
N TYR A 285 2.15 14.85 47.19
CA TYR A 285 1.25 14.12 46.32
C TYR A 285 2.01 13.61 45.08
N PRO A 286 2.87 12.59 45.25
CA PRO A 286 3.79 12.15 44.20
C PRO A 286 3.10 11.46 43.02
N HIS A 287 1.83 11.09 43.16
CA HIS A 287 1.11 10.29 42.16
C HIS A 287 -0.20 10.96 41.73
N ARG A 288 -0.52 10.87 40.44
CA ARG A 288 -1.87 11.13 39.94
C ARG A 288 -2.83 10.08 40.49
N THR A 289 -4.03 10.56 40.81
CA THR A 289 -5.11 9.76 41.36
C THR A 289 -6.38 9.97 40.55
N CYS A 290 -7.33 9.04 40.61
CA CYS A 290 -8.69 9.27 40.15
C CYS A 290 -9.23 10.60 40.73
N PRO A 291 -9.81 11.48 39.90
CA PRO A 291 -10.30 12.79 40.36
C PRO A 291 -11.46 12.69 41.36
N LEU A 292 -12.19 11.56 41.36
CA LEU A 292 -13.38 11.36 42.19
C LEU A 292 -13.10 10.67 43.53
N CYS A 293 -12.27 9.61 43.54
CA CYS A 293 -12.06 8.79 44.74
C CYS A 293 -10.61 8.73 45.23
N ARG A 294 -9.70 9.46 44.58
CA ARG A 294 -8.28 9.54 44.94
C ARG A 294 -7.52 8.20 44.93
N VAL A 295 -8.10 7.13 44.38
CA VAL A 295 -7.37 5.88 44.07
C VAL A 295 -6.21 6.20 43.12
N LYS A 296 -5.01 5.73 43.45
CA LYS A 296 -3.78 5.93 42.67
C LYS A 296 -3.91 5.31 41.27
N VAL A 297 -3.53 6.05 40.24
CA VAL A 297 -3.52 5.59 38.83
C VAL A 297 -2.11 5.62 38.24
N GLU A 298 -1.33 6.65 38.51
CA GLU A 298 0.06 6.75 38.06
C GLU A 298 0.99 5.91 38.94
N GLY A 299 1.98 5.24 38.35
CA GLY A 299 2.95 4.43 39.09
C GLY A 299 2.31 3.22 39.77
N VAL A 300 1.19 2.74 39.24
CA VAL A 300 0.53 1.48 39.58
C VAL A 300 0.65 0.57 38.37
N LYS A 301 0.73 -0.75 38.61
CA LYS A 301 0.74 -1.72 37.50
C LYS A 301 -0.51 -1.50 36.64
N PRO A 302 -0.37 -1.28 35.32
CA PRO A 302 -1.53 -1.08 34.45
C PRO A 302 -2.41 -2.34 34.44
N PRO A 303 -3.72 -2.18 34.18
CA PRO A 303 -4.62 -3.31 33.96
C PRO A 303 -4.06 -4.24 32.87
N GLU A 304 -4.28 -5.55 33.02
CA GLU A 304 -3.86 -6.50 31.99
C GLU A 304 -4.60 -6.20 30.67
N THR A 305 -3.83 -6.04 29.59
CA THR A 305 -4.37 -5.99 28.23
C THR A 305 -5.02 -7.34 27.88
N PRO A 306 -5.96 -7.37 26.94
CA PRO A 306 -6.66 -8.61 26.57
C PRO A 306 -5.70 -9.75 26.28
N ARG A 307 -5.87 -10.90 26.93
CA ARG A 307 -4.89 -12.00 26.90
C ARG A 307 -4.64 -12.52 25.49
N ALA A 308 -5.68 -12.52 24.67
CA ALA A 308 -5.59 -12.97 23.28
C ALA A 308 -4.92 -11.94 22.34
N LEU A 309 -4.66 -10.70 22.78
CA LEU A 309 -4.00 -9.68 21.95
C LEU A 309 -2.52 -10.03 21.71
N LYS A 310 -1.79 -10.43 22.76
CA LYS A 310 -0.39 -10.86 22.62
C LYS A 310 -0.28 -12.09 21.71
N LYS A 311 -1.23 -13.02 21.84
CA LYS A 311 -1.31 -14.20 20.99
C LYS A 311 -1.61 -13.82 19.53
N HIS A 312 -2.50 -12.86 19.29
CA HIS A 312 -2.80 -12.35 17.94
C HIS A 312 -1.54 -11.82 17.24
N PHE A 313 -0.71 -11.01 17.92
CA PHE A 313 0.56 -10.53 17.35
C PHE A 313 1.60 -11.63 17.08
N GLN A 314 1.48 -12.78 17.74
CA GLN A 314 2.37 -13.92 17.53
C GLN A 314 1.89 -14.84 16.40
N ASP A 315 0.57 -15.02 16.29
CA ASP A 315 -0.04 -16.01 15.39
C ASP A 315 -0.38 -15.42 14.01
N ASP A 316 -0.70 -14.12 13.92
CA ASP A 316 -1.04 -13.46 12.66
C ASP A 316 0.19 -12.78 12.02
N ARG A 317 0.55 -13.22 10.81
CA ARG A 317 1.71 -12.71 10.07
C ARG A 317 1.64 -11.21 9.81
N ARG A 318 0.46 -10.68 9.46
CA ARG A 318 0.32 -9.23 9.16
C ARG A 318 0.42 -8.41 10.44
N ALA A 319 -0.22 -8.87 11.51
CA ALA A 319 -0.11 -8.22 12.81
C ALA A 319 1.35 -8.16 13.29
N MET A 320 2.11 -9.25 13.09
CA MET A 320 3.54 -9.30 13.39
C MET A 320 4.36 -8.36 12.50
N GLU A 321 4.10 -8.32 11.18
CA GLU A 321 4.76 -7.40 10.25
C GLU A 321 4.51 -5.93 10.63
N ALA A 322 3.26 -5.57 10.93
CA ALA A 322 2.88 -4.23 11.39
C ALA A 322 3.56 -3.87 12.72
N LEU A 323 3.57 -4.79 13.69
CA LEU A 323 4.24 -4.58 14.98
C LEU A 323 5.76 -4.37 14.80
N HIS A 324 6.42 -5.16 13.94
CA HIS A 324 7.83 -4.96 13.63
C HIS A 324 8.09 -3.61 12.97
N GLU A 325 7.25 -3.20 12.02
CA GLU A 325 7.40 -1.91 11.35
C GLU A 325 7.24 -0.75 12.34
N LEU A 326 6.28 -0.81 13.25
CA LEU A 326 6.10 0.21 14.29
C LEU A 326 7.30 0.28 15.25
N ILE A 327 7.85 -0.86 15.66
CA ILE A 327 9.00 -0.91 16.59
C ILE A 327 10.28 -0.45 15.91
N TYR A 328 10.61 -1.02 14.74
CA TYR A 328 11.90 -0.82 14.10
C TYR A 328 11.92 0.32 13.08
N GLY A 329 10.77 0.61 12.46
CA GLY A 329 10.61 1.70 11.49
C GLY A 329 10.24 3.03 12.16
N PHE A 330 9.33 3.01 13.14
CA PHE A 330 8.82 4.21 13.80
C PHE A 330 9.31 4.41 15.24
N GLY A 331 9.98 3.41 15.85
CA GLY A 331 10.52 3.52 17.21
C GLY A 331 9.48 3.43 18.33
N VAL A 332 8.29 2.90 18.05
CA VAL A 332 7.21 2.75 19.02
C VAL A 332 7.48 1.56 19.95
N GLU A 333 7.31 1.73 21.26
CA GLU A 333 7.47 0.61 22.20
C GLU A 333 6.32 -0.41 22.09
N VAL A 334 6.58 -1.66 22.50
CA VAL A 334 5.59 -2.75 22.41
C VAL A 334 4.37 -2.41 23.26
N GLU A 335 4.58 -1.87 24.45
CA GLU A 335 3.54 -1.44 25.39
C GLU A 335 2.65 -0.33 24.80
N ASP A 336 3.25 0.59 24.04
CA ASP A 336 2.53 1.68 23.37
C ASP A 336 1.72 1.16 22.19
N CYS A 337 2.24 0.17 21.45
CA CYS A 337 1.47 -0.53 20.42
C CYS A 337 0.23 -1.23 21.00
N MET A 338 0.36 -1.88 22.17
CA MET A 338 -0.78 -2.50 22.86
C MET A 338 -1.79 -1.44 23.32
N SER A 339 -1.31 -0.30 23.78
CA SER A 339 -2.14 0.83 24.18
C SER A 339 -2.84 1.48 22.99
N ALA A 340 -2.19 1.55 21.82
CA ALA A 340 -2.77 2.04 20.57
C ALA A 340 -3.94 1.15 20.10
N VAL A 341 -3.81 -0.18 20.23
CA VAL A 341 -4.93 -1.09 19.98
C VAL A 341 -6.09 -0.82 20.96
N ALA A 342 -5.81 -0.59 22.24
CA ALA A 342 -6.84 -0.28 23.24
C ALA A 342 -7.52 1.08 23.00
N LYS A 343 -6.78 2.07 22.51
CA LYS A 343 -7.29 3.38 22.05
C LYS A 343 -8.21 3.18 20.83
N CYS A 344 -7.77 2.44 19.82
CA CYS A 344 -8.58 2.11 18.64
C CYS A 344 -9.91 1.42 19.01
N MET A 345 -9.88 0.48 19.97
CA MET A 345 -11.08 -0.15 20.51
C MET A 345 -12.02 0.85 21.19
N SER A 346 -11.46 1.82 21.92
CA SER A 346 -12.24 2.83 22.64
C SER A 346 -12.86 3.85 21.67
N GLU A 347 -12.11 4.29 20.66
CA GLU A 347 -12.57 5.17 19.58
C GLU A 347 -13.70 4.50 18.78
N GLU A 348 -13.60 3.20 18.47
CA GLU A 348 -14.66 2.45 17.77
C GLU A 348 -15.98 2.43 18.59
N ILE A 349 -15.90 2.26 19.91
CA ILE A 349 -17.07 2.33 20.81
C ILE A 349 -17.68 3.73 20.75
N ALA A 350 -16.86 4.78 20.93
CA ALA A 350 -17.31 6.17 20.93
C ALA A 350 -18.03 6.53 19.63
N CYS A 351 -17.41 6.24 18.48
CA CYS A 351 -17.98 6.52 17.16
C CYS A 351 -19.30 5.77 16.94
N THR A 352 -19.36 4.48 17.27
CA THR A 352 -20.56 3.64 17.05
C THR A 352 -21.74 4.12 17.90
N GLU A 353 -21.48 4.49 19.15
CA GLU A 353 -22.50 4.96 20.08
C GLU A 353 -23.00 6.36 19.68
N LEU A 354 -22.11 7.29 19.33
CA LEU A 354 -22.51 8.62 18.87
C LEU A 354 -23.27 8.57 17.53
N LEU A 355 -22.90 7.67 16.60
CA LEU A 355 -23.70 7.42 15.39
C LEU A 355 -25.14 7.00 15.73
N THR A 356 -25.29 6.14 16.73
CA THR A 356 -26.60 5.71 17.21
C THR A 356 -27.39 6.85 17.83
N VAL A 357 -26.74 7.78 18.55
CA VAL A 357 -27.37 8.98 19.10
C VAL A 357 -27.80 9.94 17.99
N VAL A 358 -26.92 10.25 17.04
CA VAL A 358 -27.22 11.13 15.90
C VAL A 358 -28.41 10.61 15.10
N ALA A 359 -28.47 9.29 14.86
CA ALA A 359 -29.59 8.67 14.16
C ALA A 359 -30.92 8.80 14.92
N ARG A 360 -30.91 8.79 16.25
CA ARG A 360 -32.11 8.98 17.09
C ARG A 360 -32.56 10.43 17.18
N SER A 361 -31.63 11.38 17.18
CA SER A 361 -31.89 12.82 17.35
C SER A 361 -32.30 13.56 16.06
N GLY A 362 -32.60 12.84 14.97
CA GLY A 362 -33.05 13.43 13.71
C GLY A 362 -31.99 13.56 12.61
N SER A 363 -30.89 12.81 12.69
CA SER A 363 -29.87 12.62 11.64
C SER A 363 -29.32 13.93 11.05
N ASN A 364 -28.46 14.62 11.81
CA ASN A 364 -27.59 15.64 11.24
C ASN A 364 -26.60 14.98 10.25
N GLU A 365 -26.79 15.21 8.94
CA GLU A 365 -25.99 14.57 7.89
C GLU A 365 -24.49 14.87 8.02
N GLU A 366 -24.12 16.10 8.38
CA GLU A 366 -22.71 16.48 8.53
C GLU A 366 -22.04 15.71 9.68
N GLN A 367 -22.68 15.67 10.85
CA GLN A 367 -22.17 14.92 12.00
C GLN A 367 -22.11 13.40 11.70
N CYS A 368 -23.09 12.90 10.94
CA CYS A 368 -23.14 11.50 10.53
C CYS A 368 -22.00 11.14 9.57
N GLU A 369 -21.70 12.00 8.59
CA GLU A 369 -20.60 11.78 7.65
C GLU A 369 -19.23 11.84 8.35
N VAL A 370 -19.01 12.80 9.26
CA VAL A 370 -17.77 12.86 10.06
C VAL A 370 -17.55 11.54 10.82
N LEU A 371 -18.56 11.05 11.53
CA LEU A 371 -18.46 9.80 12.26
C LEU A 371 -18.26 8.57 11.36
N LYS A 372 -18.87 8.55 10.17
CA LYS A 372 -18.67 7.47 9.19
C LYS A 372 -17.25 7.46 8.64
N GLU A 373 -16.67 8.63 8.37
CA GLU A 373 -15.26 8.73 7.95
C GLU A 373 -14.33 8.25 9.06
N GLU A 374 -14.56 8.66 10.32
CA GLU A 374 -13.78 8.14 11.46
C GLU A 374 -13.90 6.62 11.60
N VAL A 375 -15.09 6.05 11.44
CA VAL A 375 -15.27 4.58 11.44
C VAL A 375 -14.51 3.92 10.29
N LYS A 376 -14.46 4.52 9.10
CA LYS A 376 -13.68 3.98 7.97
C LYS A 376 -12.18 4.00 8.28
N GLU A 377 -11.68 5.06 8.91
CA GLU A 377 -10.27 5.15 9.32
C GLU A 377 -9.93 4.15 10.41
N LEU A 378 -10.79 3.98 11.42
CA LEU A 378 -10.64 2.94 12.43
C LEU A 378 -10.66 1.52 11.82
N GLN A 379 -11.47 1.29 10.78
CA GLN A 379 -11.46 0.03 10.05
C GLN A 379 -10.17 -0.19 9.24
N LYS A 380 -9.52 0.86 8.74
CA LYS A 380 -8.19 0.75 8.14
C LYS A 380 -7.14 0.41 9.19
N GLU A 381 -7.17 1.10 10.32
CA GLU A 381 -6.28 0.86 11.46
C GLU A 381 -6.39 -0.58 11.98
N LYS A 382 -7.62 -1.04 12.24
CA LYS A 382 -7.95 -2.43 12.61
C LYS A 382 -7.41 -3.45 11.61
N ARG A 383 -7.49 -3.17 10.31
CA ARG A 383 -6.94 -4.04 9.26
C ARG A 383 -5.40 -4.02 9.23
N ALA A 384 -4.77 -2.86 9.48
CA ALA A 384 -3.32 -2.74 9.62
C ALA A 384 -2.81 -3.57 10.81
N TRP A 385 -3.56 -3.60 11.92
CA TRP A 385 -3.32 -4.50 13.05
C TRP A 385 -3.60 -5.99 12.76
N GLY A 386 -3.95 -6.36 11.52
CA GLY A 386 -4.16 -7.75 11.11
C GLY A 386 -5.53 -8.32 11.47
N PHE A 387 -6.47 -7.54 12.02
CA PHE A 387 -7.80 -8.05 12.33
C PHE A 387 -8.67 -8.15 11.07
N ARG A 388 -9.02 -9.39 10.69
CA ARG A 388 -9.93 -9.68 9.58
C ARG A 388 -11.30 -10.08 10.12
N GLY A 389 -12.21 -9.10 10.17
CA GLY A 389 -13.58 -9.27 10.64
C GLY A 389 -13.75 -9.10 12.15
N GLU A 390 -15.00 -9.25 12.61
CA GLU A 390 -15.39 -8.84 13.97
C GLU A 390 -15.07 -9.87 15.06
N GLY A 391 -14.99 -11.17 14.76
CA GLY A 391 -15.00 -12.21 15.79
C GLY A 391 -13.85 -12.16 16.82
N VAL A 392 -12.62 -11.90 16.39
CA VAL A 392 -11.47 -11.74 17.32
C VAL A 392 -11.50 -10.36 17.96
N TRP A 393 -11.70 -9.33 17.15
CA TRP A 393 -11.74 -7.93 17.59
C TRP A 393 -12.80 -7.67 18.67
N SER A 394 -14.06 -8.04 18.42
CA SER A 394 -15.14 -7.83 19.39
C SER A 394 -14.88 -8.57 20.70
N ARG A 395 -14.27 -9.77 20.66
CA ARG A 395 -13.90 -10.51 21.89
C ARG A 395 -12.82 -9.79 22.68
N LEU A 396 -11.78 -9.27 22.02
CA LEU A 396 -10.73 -8.50 22.68
C LEU A 396 -11.26 -7.18 23.24
N ARG A 397 -12.12 -6.50 22.48
CA ARG A 397 -12.80 -5.28 22.89
C ARG A 397 -13.68 -5.53 24.11
N ASP A 398 -14.44 -6.60 24.13
CA ASP A 398 -15.28 -6.98 25.28
C ASP A 398 -14.45 -7.37 26.50
N GLU A 399 -13.34 -8.10 26.31
CA GLU A 399 -12.39 -8.44 27.38
C GLU A 399 -11.78 -7.17 27.96
N TRP A 400 -11.34 -6.24 27.11
CA TRP A 400 -10.84 -4.94 27.53
C TRP A 400 -11.92 -4.19 28.28
N MET A 401 -13.11 -4.00 27.72
CA MET A 401 -14.21 -3.28 28.35
C MET A 401 -14.60 -3.87 29.71
N LYS A 402 -14.49 -5.19 29.92
CA LYS A 402 -14.82 -5.87 31.19
C LYS A 402 -13.65 -5.95 32.18
N SER A 403 -12.44 -5.56 31.80
CA SER A 403 -11.27 -5.64 32.67
C SER A 403 -11.28 -4.58 33.79
N GLY A 404 -10.58 -4.87 34.89
CA GLY A 404 -10.49 -4.00 36.07
C GLY A 404 -11.74 -3.97 36.93
N VAL A 405 -11.87 -2.94 37.75
CA VAL A 405 -13.01 -2.74 38.66
C VAL A 405 -14.22 -2.28 37.88
N VAL A 406 -15.25 -3.13 37.83
CA VAL A 406 -16.59 -2.76 37.38
C VAL A 406 -17.43 -2.51 38.63
N ARG A 407 -17.87 -1.28 38.84
CA ARG A 407 -18.91 -1.01 39.85
C ARG A 407 -20.21 -1.58 39.31
N GLY A 408 -20.60 -2.76 39.78
CA GLY A 408 -21.92 -3.32 39.48
C GLY A 408 -22.98 -2.65 40.35
N ALA A 409 -24.09 -2.29 39.70
CA ALA A 409 -25.46 -2.05 40.18
C ALA A 409 -25.69 -1.53 41.61
#